data_AF-A0A0H3IXG3-F1
#
_entry.id   AF-A0A0H3IXG3-F1
#
_cell.length_a   1.000
_cell.length_b   1.000
_cell.length_c   1.000
_cell.angle_alpha   90.00
_cell.angle_beta   90.00
_cell.angle_gamma   90.00
#
_symmetry.space_group_name_H-M   'P 1'
#
loop_
_entity.id
_entity.type
_entity.pdbx_description
1 polymer ?
#
loop_
_entity_poly.entity_id
_entity_poly.type
_entity_poly.pdbx_seq_one_letter_code
_entity_poly.pdbx_strand_id
1 'polypeptide(L)'
;MILKDNMRLKELGKFILSCLISTVMTCIFIMIPSFIFSSSSNNDKAIETSAKVVDEKSIRDELNNQLKDSISIFSIKDCFKKTYYISHNGVKMYKRIGDENSLIRCLDNDDEIIAYEEKDGYIYCEDNFSNRGWIKKSSDDLRAIPFNNSNYIIDVNLTKQIVNIYNNGNPIRKNIICSTGKLGNPDTETPLGIFKIKKKLFYPNGLNIDNKDGTKEIVKYPIQFFSNYLIHSVPIIEIQHNNKVEQKENGNEKLKLGKPVSHGCIRLSIEDSKWIYNNITQNSQVYIHY
;
A
#
# COMPACT_ATOMS: atom_id res chain seq x y z
N MET A 1 30.98 -41.59 43.43
CA MET A 1 29.58 -41.85 43.00
C MET A 1 28.59 -40.86 43.60
N ILE A 2 28.95 -39.56 43.72
CA ILE A 2 28.09 -38.53 44.38
C ILE A 2 27.86 -37.30 43.46
N LEU A 3 28.68 -37.11 42.42
CA LEU A 3 28.55 -35.98 41.48
C LEU A 3 27.55 -36.22 40.33
N LYS A 4 27.18 -37.48 40.05
CA LYS A 4 26.26 -37.83 38.93
C LYS A 4 24.78 -37.68 39.31
N ASP A 5 24.45 -37.74 40.60
CA ASP A 5 23.08 -37.63 41.11
C ASP A 5 22.62 -36.16 41.21
N ASN A 6 23.51 -35.24 41.60
CA ASN A 6 23.20 -33.81 41.65
C ASN A 6 22.89 -33.18 40.28
N MET A 7 23.40 -33.76 39.19
CA MET A 7 23.13 -33.29 37.83
C MET A 7 21.76 -33.77 37.32
N ARG A 8 21.30 -34.96 37.75
CA ARG A 8 19.96 -35.48 37.42
C ARG A 8 18.85 -34.77 38.19
N LEU A 9 19.08 -34.36 39.44
CA LEU A 9 18.08 -33.60 40.22
C LEU A 9 17.80 -32.19 39.66
N LYS A 10 18.81 -31.51 39.09
CA LYS A 10 18.62 -30.18 38.48
C LYS A 10 17.83 -30.23 37.16
N GLU A 11 18.05 -31.25 36.34
CA GLU A 11 17.30 -31.44 35.09
C GLU A 11 15.85 -31.91 35.37
N LEU A 12 15.64 -32.74 36.39
CA LEU A 12 14.31 -33.13 36.86
C LEU A 12 13.51 -31.94 37.42
N GLY A 13 14.18 -31.02 38.14
CA GLY A 13 13.56 -29.79 38.65
C GLY A 13 13.10 -28.84 37.54
N LYS A 14 13.89 -28.71 36.45
CA LYS A 14 13.49 -27.91 35.28
C LYS A 14 12.31 -28.51 34.52
N PHE A 15 12.26 -29.84 34.42
CA PHE A 15 11.15 -30.55 33.79
C PHE A 15 9.84 -30.40 34.59
N ILE A 16 9.90 -30.55 35.91
CA ILE A 16 8.72 -30.38 36.78
C ILE A 16 8.21 -28.93 36.75
N LEU A 17 9.11 -27.94 36.70
CA LEU A 17 8.76 -26.52 36.58
C LEU A 17 8.09 -26.20 35.23
N SER A 18 8.55 -26.82 34.14
CA SER A 18 7.94 -26.70 32.81
C SER A 18 6.53 -27.30 32.76
N CYS A 19 6.29 -28.44 33.42
CA CYS A 19 4.95 -29.05 33.51
C CYS A 19 3.98 -28.24 34.38
N LEU A 20 4.47 -27.59 35.45
CA LEU A 20 3.66 -26.73 36.32
C LEU A 20 3.22 -25.43 35.62
N ILE A 21 4.10 -24.82 34.81
CA ILE A 21 3.77 -23.61 34.05
C ILE A 21 2.74 -23.92 32.93
N SER A 22 2.84 -25.10 32.30
CA SER A 22 1.91 -25.53 31.25
C SER A 22 0.50 -25.83 31.78
N THR A 23 0.38 -26.38 33.00
CA THR A 23 -0.91 -26.68 33.64
C THR A 23 -1.59 -25.44 34.20
N VAL A 24 -0.84 -24.46 34.73
CA VAL A 24 -1.41 -23.19 35.19
C VAL A 24 -1.98 -22.35 34.02
N MET A 25 -1.34 -22.37 32.84
CA MET A 25 -1.83 -21.64 31.67
C MET A 25 -3.07 -22.26 31.01
N THR A 26 -3.30 -23.57 31.18
CA THR A 26 -4.52 -24.23 30.69
C THR A 26 -5.71 -24.10 31.65
N CYS A 27 -5.46 -23.96 32.96
CA CYS A 27 -6.52 -23.77 33.95
C CYS A 27 -7.12 -22.35 33.98
N ILE A 28 -6.40 -21.33 33.49
CA ILE A 28 -6.90 -19.94 33.42
C ILE A 28 -7.95 -19.75 32.30
N PHE A 29 -8.02 -20.64 31.31
CA PHE A 29 -8.99 -20.58 30.21
C PHE A 29 -10.28 -21.40 30.44
N ILE A 30 -10.44 -22.08 31.58
CA ILE A 30 -11.57 -23.01 31.81
C ILE A 30 -12.42 -22.65 33.05
N MET A 31 -12.12 -21.55 33.76
CA MET A 31 -12.85 -21.16 34.99
C MET A 31 -13.41 -19.73 34.92
N ILE A 32 -14.47 -19.55 34.12
CA ILE A 32 -15.58 -18.66 34.48
C ILE A 32 -16.83 -19.54 34.58
N PRO A 33 -17.37 -19.78 35.78
CA PRO A 33 -18.52 -20.66 35.96
C PRO A 33 -19.80 -20.03 35.41
N SER A 34 -20.49 -20.80 34.57
CA SER A 34 -21.94 -20.71 34.40
C SER A 34 -22.62 -21.13 35.70
N PHE A 35 -23.58 -20.34 36.21
CA PHE A 35 -24.68 -20.63 37.17
C PHE A 35 -25.01 -19.27 37.81
N ILE A 36 -26.23 -18.72 37.73
CA ILE A 36 -27.45 -19.19 38.42
C ILE A 36 -28.70 -18.92 37.57
N PHE A 37 -29.62 -19.88 37.66
CA PHE A 37 -30.91 -20.00 36.98
C PHE A 37 -32.06 -19.49 37.88
N SER A 38 -33.09 -18.94 37.22
CA SER A 38 -34.51 -18.74 37.60
C SER A 38 -34.93 -17.87 38.80
N SER A 39 -35.76 -16.87 38.50
CA SER A 39 -37.12 -16.79 39.07
C SER A 39 -38.12 -16.34 37.99
N SER A 40 -39.20 -17.11 37.85
CA SER A 40 -40.33 -16.92 36.92
C SER A 40 -41.41 -15.98 37.50
N SER A 41 -42.31 -15.53 36.60
CA SER A 41 -43.60 -14.84 36.78
C SER A 41 -43.53 -13.30 36.66
N ASN A 42 -44.33 -12.60 35.84
CA ASN A 42 -45.47 -12.92 34.99
C ASN A 42 -45.69 -11.81 33.93
N ASN A 43 -46.26 -12.21 32.79
CA ASN A 43 -47.18 -11.49 31.90
C ASN A 43 -46.70 -10.36 30.94
N ASP A 44 -46.85 -10.71 29.65
CA ASP A 44 -47.44 -9.95 28.55
C ASP A 44 -46.65 -8.90 27.74
N LYS A 45 -46.50 -9.28 26.45
CA LYS A 45 -46.52 -8.49 25.20
C LYS A 45 -45.30 -7.62 24.83
N ALA A 46 -44.64 -8.09 23.75
CA ALA A 46 -43.87 -7.39 22.72
C ALA A 46 -43.19 -6.05 23.07
N ILE A 47 -41.85 -6.03 23.12
CA ILE A 47 -41.04 -4.80 23.11
C ILE A 47 -39.84 -4.96 22.18
N GLU A 48 -39.72 -3.98 21.28
CA GLU A 48 -38.66 -3.77 20.29
C GLU A 48 -37.24 -3.82 20.87
N THR A 49 -36.34 -4.50 20.16
CA THR A 49 -34.90 -4.36 20.32
C THR A 49 -34.45 -2.96 19.88
N SER A 50 -34.16 -2.07 20.82
CA SER A 50 -33.42 -0.84 20.57
C SER A 50 -31.91 -1.13 20.57
N ALA A 51 -31.35 -1.28 19.37
CA ALA A 51 -29.90 -1.23 19.19
C ALA A 51 -29.41 0.17 19.58
N LYS A 52 -28.44 0.25 20.51
CA LYS A 52 -27.70 1.50 20.75
C LYS A 52 -26.95 1.85 19.47
N VAL A 53 -27.39 2.91 18.81
CA VAL A 53 -26.70 3.53 17.67
C VAL A 53 -25.35 4.05 18.19
N VAL A 54 -24.28 3.40 17.77
CA VAL A 54 -22.92 3.91 17.94
C VAL A 54 -22.76 5.08 17.00
N ASP A 55 -22.49 6.26 17.55
CA ASP A 55 -22.37 7.52 16.80
C ASP A 55 -21.11 7.48 15.92
N GLU A 56 -21.32 7.44 14.61
CA GLU A 56 -20.30 7.44 13.56
C GLU A 56 -19.31 8.60 13.71
N LYS A 57 -19.76 9.71 14.31
CA LYS A 57 -18.94 10.88 14.61
C LYS A 57 -17.91 10.62 15.71
N SER A 58 -18.26 9.85 16.74
CA SER A 58 -17.35 9.49 17.83
C SER A 58 -16.19 8.62 17.37
N ILE A 59 -16.46 7.66 16.47
CA ILE A 59 -15.42 6.80 15.87
C ILE A 59 -14.50 7.64 14.98
N ARG A 60 -15.07 8.58 14.23
CA ARG A 60 -14.32 9.49 13.36
C ARG A 60 -13.43 10.44 14.16
N ASP A 61 -13.91 10.93 15.29
CA ASP A 61 -13.16 11.83 16.18
C ASP A 61 -12.05 11.09 16.95
N GLU A 62 -12.27 9.82 17.32
CA GLU A 62 -11.25 8.95 17.93
C GLU A 62 -10.15 8.57 16.93
N LEU A 63 -10.52 8.27 15.68
CA LEU A 63 -9.57 8.05 14.59
C LEU A 63 -8.78 9.33 14.26
N ASN A 64 -9.45 10.49 14.20
CA ASN A 64 -8.81 11.79 13.98
C ASN A 64 -7.85 12.18 15.12
N ASN A 65 -8.15 11.81 16.37
CA ASN A 65 -7.26 12.05 17.50
C ASN A 65 -6.04 11.10 17.51
N GLN A 66 -6.15 9.88 16.99
CA GLN A 66 -4.99 9.00 16.75
C GLN A 66 -4.13 9.45 15.55
N LEU A 67 -4.73 10.12 14.57
CA LEU A 67 -4.08 10.60 13.33
C LEU A 67 -3.37 11.96 13.47
N LYS A 68 -3.53 12.64 14.61
CA LYS A 68 -3.08 14.03 14.81
C LYS A 68 -1.55 14.19 14.81
N ASP A 69 -0.80 13.10 15.01
CA ASP A 69 0.67 13.07 14.96
C ASP A 69 1.25 12.43 13.68
N SER A 70 0.43 11.99 12.72
CA SER A 70 0.87 11.16 11.58
C SER A 70 0.61 11.81 10.23
N ILE A 71 1.37 12.85 9.86
CA ILE A 71 1.29 13.48 8.52
C ILE A 71 1.64 12.44 7.40
N SER A 72 2.27 11.31 7.73
CA SER A 72 2.47 10.15 6.84
C SER A 72 1.82 8.88 7.40
N ILE A 73 0.59 8.58 6.97
CA ILE A 73 -0.10 7.33 7.37
C ILE A 73 0.57 6.07 6.77
N PHE A 74 1.37 6.22 5.71
CA PHE A 74 2.06 5.12 5.03
C PHE A 74 3.54 4.98 5.43
N SER A 75 3.87 5.35 6.67
CA SER A 75 5.22 5.24 7.21
C SER A 75 5.36 3.97 8.07
N ILE A 76 5.42 2.79 7.45
CA ILE A 76 6.11 1.68 8.14
C ILE A 76 7.58 2.06 8.20
N LYS A 77 8.28 1.81 9.33
CA LYS A 77 9.70 2.14 9.54
C LYS A 77 10.61 1.66 8.38
N ASP A 78 10.15 0.68 7.61
CA ASP A 78 10.89 0.03 6.54
C ASP A 78 10.55 0.55 5.13
N CYS A 79 9.57 1.47 4.98
CA CYS A 79 9.28 2.11 3.69
C CYS A 79 10.11 3.38 3.51
N PHE A 80 10.92 3.41 2.45
CA PHE A 80 11.81 4.54 2.19
C PHE A 80 11.14 5.70 1.43
N LYS A 81 10.02 5.44 0.74
CA LYS A 81 9.26 6.45 -0.03
C LYS A 81 7.90 6.70 0.61
N LYS A 82 7.82 7.75 1.43
CA LYS A 82 6.56 8.14 2.08
C LYS A 82 5.74 9.01 1.16
N THR A 83 4.46 8.71 1.02
CA THR A 83 3.53 9.57 0.29
C THR A 83 2.84 10.54 1.24
N TYR A 84 2.78 11.80 0.83
CA TYR A 84 2.03 12.85 1.49
C TYR A 84 1.01 13.45 0.49
N TYR A 85 0.02 14.16 1.02
CA TYR A 85 -0.99 14.82 0.21
C TYR A 85 -1.06 16.29 0.58
N ILE A 86 -1.18 17.14 -0.42
CA ILE A 86 -1.33 18.57 -0.24
C ILE A 86 -2.72 18.88 0.32
N SER A 87 -2.77 19.69 1.37
CA SER A 87 -3.97 20.01 2.15
C SER A 87 -4.78 21.19 1.60
N HIS A 88 -4.15 22.09 0.85
CA HIS A 88 -4.77 23.28 0.25
C HIS A 88 -4.01 23.75 -0.99
N ASN A 89 -4.65 24.59 -1.79
CA ASN A 89 -3.99 25.16 -2.98
C ASN A 89 -2.86 26.11 -2.60
N GLY A 90 -1.82 26.18 -3.41
CA GLY A 90 -0.77 27.18 -3.29
C GLY A 90 0.43 26.77 -2.42
N VAL A 91 0.56 25.50 -2.03
CA VAL A 91 1.73 25.02 -1.30
C VAL A 91 2.97 25.14 -2.20
N LYS A 92 3.98 25.87 -1.73
CA LYS A 92 5.14 26.24 -2.54
C LYS A 92 6.24 25.17 -2.46
N MET A 93 6.70 24.73 -3.64
CA MET A 93 7.86 23.85 -3.79
C MET A 93 9.08 24.66 -4.26
N TYR A 94 10.19 24.53 -3.55
CA TYR A 94 11.42 25.29 -3.79
C TYR A 94 12.57 24.37 -4.19
N LYS A 95 13.50 24.86 -5.01
CA LYS A 95 14.73 24.11 -5.31
C LYS A 95 15.68 24.08 -4.12
N ARG A 96 15.70 25.13 -3.29
CA ARG A 96 16.56 25.26 -2.11
C ARG A 96 15.75 25.74 -0.91
N ILE A 97 16.03 25.17 0.26
CA ILE A 97 15.44 25.60 1.53
C ILE A 97 15.83 27.05 1.80
N GLY A 98 14.85 27.88 2.16
CA GLY A 98 15.05 29.29 2.53
C GLY A 98 15.33 30.26 1.36
N ASP A 99 15.31 29.79 0.11
CA ASP A 99 15.53 30.64 -1.08
C ASP A 99 14.21 30.85 -1.84
N GLU A 100 13.54 31.97 -1.57
CA GLU A 100 12.26 32.30 -2.19
C GLU A 100 12.33 32.46 -3.71
N ASN A 101 13.50 32.86 -4.24
CA ASN A 101 13.72 32.99 -5.68
C ASN A 101 13.87 31.63 -6.38
N SER A 102 13.94 30.54 -5.61
CA SER A 102 14.07 29.19 -6.12
C SER A 102 12.75 28.44 -6.26
N LEU A 103 11.62 29.16 -6.23
CA LEU A 103 10.29 28.59 -6.43
C LEU A 103 10.25 27.80 -7.76
N ILE A 104 9.92 26.51 -7.66
CA ILE A 104 9.72 25.63 -8.80
C ILE A 104 8.26 25.73 -9.26
N ARG A 105 7.33 25.56 -8.32
CA ARG A 105 5.89 25.64 -8.58
C ARG A 105 5.08 25.73 -7.29
N CYS A 106 3.80 26.04 -7.46
CA CYS A 106 2.78 25.80 -6.45
C CYS A 106 2.08 24.47 -6.72
N LEU A 107 1.76 23.75 -5.64
CA LEU A 107 1.01 22.51 -5.62
C LEU A 107 -0.44 22.80 -5.21
N ASP A 108 -1.36 22.00 -5.73
CA ASP A 108 -2.78 22.17 -5.49
C ASP A 108 -3.31 21.18 -4.46
N ASN A 109 -4.45 21.50 -3.85
CA ASN A 109 -5.11 20.61 -2.92
C ASN A 109 -5.33 19.22 -3.55
N ASP A 110 -5.12 18.19 -2.74
CA ASP A 110 -5.17 16.78 -3.13
C ASP A 110 -4.01 16.30 -4.05
N ASP A 111 -3.04 17.15 -4.41
CA ASP A 111 -1.82 16.67 -5.09
C ASP A 111 -1.11 15.65 -4.20
N GLU A 112 -0.76 14.49 -4.78
CA GLU A 112 0.11 13.53 -4.15
C GLU A 112 1.57 13.95 -4.35
N ILE A 113 2.41 13.71 -3.34
CA ILE A 113 3.86 13.87 -3.43
C ILE A 113 4.55 12.68 -2.78
N ILE A 114 5.72 12.31 -3.32
CA ILE A 114 6.57 11.26 -2.76
C ILE A 114 7.80 11.90 -2.12
N ALA A 115 7.96 11.69 -0.82
CA ALA A 115 9.12 12.14 -0.05
C ALA A 115 10.30 11.17 -0.19
N TYR A 116 11.49 11.75 -0.36
CA TYR A 116 12.77 11.04 -0.42
C TYR A 116 13.66 11.35 0.79
N GLU A 117 13.57 12.57 1.32
CA GLU A 117 14.42 13.04 2.41
C GLU A 117 13.67 14.07 3.26
N GLU A 118 14.00 14.15 4.54
CA GLU A 118 13.55 15.21 5.44
C GLU A 118 14.77 15.94 6.02
N LYS A 119 14.74 17.28 5.99
CA LYS A 119 15.83 18.12 6.50
C LYS A 119 15.30 19.48 6.97
N ASP A 120 15.74 19.93 8.14
CA ASP A 120 15.44 21.27 8.68
C ASP A 120 13.94 21.65 8.71
N GLY A 121 13.05 20.66 8.90
CA GLY A 121 11.60 20.87 8.88
C GLY A 121 10.99 20.94 7.46
N TYR A 122 11.74 20.55 6.43
CA TYR A 122 11.30 20.44 5.05
C TYR A 122 11.36 18.99 4.58
N ILE A 123 10.54 18.67 3.57
CA ILE A 123 10.54 17.40 2.85
C ILE A 123 11.05 17.65 1.44
N TYR A 124 12.07 16.90 1.02
CA TYR A 124 12.44 16.81 -0.40
C TYR A 124 11.54 15.77 -1.06
N CYS A 125 10.73 16.20 -2.02
CA CYS A 125 9.72 15.38 -2.66
C CYS A 125 9.69 15.53 -4.18
N GLU A 126 9.10 14.54 -4.82
CA GLU A 126 8.67 14.57 -6.22
C GLU A 126 7.16 14.76 -6.33
N ASP A 127 6.72 15.49 -7.35
CA ASP A 127 5.31 15.67 -7.70
C ASP A 127 4.87 14.78 -8.87
N ASN A 128 3.60 14.86 -9.26
CA ASN A 128 3.05 14.14 -10.41
C ASN A 128 3.65 14.50 -11.78
N PHE A 129 4.40 15.60 -11.87
CA PHE A 129 5.01 16.11 -13.10
C PHE A 129 6.54 15.90 -13.13
N SER A 130 7.05 15.06 -12.23
CA SER A 130 8.47 14.75 -12.08
C SER A 130 9.34 15.95 -11.64
N ASN A 131 8.74 17.04 -11.16
CA ASN A 131 9.50 18.09 -10.51
C ASN A 131 9.94 17.62 -9.13
N ARG A 132 11.14 18.01 -8.71
CA ARG A 132 11.68 17.70 -7.39
C ARG A 132 12.13 18.94 -6.65
N GLY A 133 11.73 19.06 -5.40
CA GLY A 133 12.05 20.19 -4.57
C GLY A 133 11.66 19.99 -3.12
N TRP A 134 11.90 21.03 -2.34
CA TRP A 134 11.62 21.12 -0.92
C TRP A 134 10.28 21.80 -0.68
N ILE A 135 9.48 21.20 0.19
CA ILE A 135 8.27 21.79 0.74
C ILE A 135 8.38 21.81 2.27
N LYS A 136 7.66 22.72 2.93
CA LYS A 136 7.62 22.75 4.39
C LYS A 136 6.85 21.54 4.92
N LYS A 137 7.39 20.87 5.93
CA LYS A 137 6.69 19.79 6.63
C LYS A 137 5.79 20.39 7.71
N SER A 138 4.61 20.84 7.30
CA SER A 138 3.60 21.42 8.20
C SER A 138 2.29 20.66 8.09
N SER A 139 1.56 20.49 9.19
CA SER A 139 0.16 20.04 9.18
C SER A 139 -0.76 21.03 8.45
N ASP A 140 -0.31 22.28 8.28
CA ASP A 140 -1.04 23.27 7.49
C ASP A 140 -0.96 22.95 6.00
N ASP A 141 0.22 22.58 5.49
CA ASP A 141 0.49 22.33 4.06
C ASP A 141 0.23 20.87 3.63
N LEU A 142 0.26 19.95 4.60
CA LEU A 142 0.24 18.50 4.37
C LEU A 142 -0.82 17.79 5.19
N ARG A 143 -1.40 16.76 4.60
CA ARG A 143 -2.28 15.81 5.26
C ARG A 143 -1.93 14.38 4.87
N ALA A 144 -2.46 13.44 5.64
CA ALA A 144 -2.00 12.07 5.63
C ALA A 144 -2.83 11.10 4.76
N ILE A 145 -4.12 11.38 4.57
CA ILE A 145 -5.01 10.66 3.65
C ILE A 145 -5.80 11.70 2.84
N PRO A 146 -6.02 11.47 1.53
CA PRO A 146 -6.92 12.29 0.75
C PRO A 146 -8.38 11.88 0.97
N PHE A 147 -9.30 12.84 0.96
CA PHE A 147 -10.73 12.53 0.83
C PHE A 147 -11.00 12.10 -0.60
N ASN A 148 -11.50 10.88 -0.83
CA ASN A 148 -11.89 10.48 -2.18
C ASN A 148 -12.96 9.37 -2.16
N ASN A 149 -14.08 9.64 -2.82
CA ASN A 149 -15.06 8.61 -3.21
C ASN A 149 -14.70 8.16 -4.62
N SER A 150 -14.18 6.95 -4.76
CA SER A 150 -13.98 6.33 -6.06
C SER A 150 -14.76 5.03 -6.15
N ASN A 151 -15.41 4.81 -7.28
CA ASN A 151 -16.13 3.56 -7.51
C ASN A 151 -15.13 2.41 -7.64
N TYR A 152 -14.01 2.62 -8.33
CA TYR A 152 -12.99 1.59 -8.53
C TYR A 152 -11.79 1.79 -7.61
N ILE A 153 -11.36 0.69 -6.98
CA ILE A 153 -10.13 0.61 -6.19
C ILE A 153 -9.28 -0.51 -6.77
N ILE A 154 -8.07 -0.16 -7.21
CA ILE A 154 -6.99 -1.10 -7.50
C ILE A 154 -6.16 -1.22 -6.22
N ASP A 155 -6.31 -2.35 -5.55
CA ASP A 155 -5.65 -2.70 -4.30
C ASP A 155 -4.37 -3.50 -4.59
N VAL A 156 -3.21 -2.98 -4.20
CA VAL A 156 -1.88 -3.48 -4.54
C VAL A 156 -1.14 -3.84 -3.26
N ASN A 157 -0.94 -5.14 -3.05
CA ASN A 157 -0.17 -5.65 -1.92
C ASN A 157 1.28 -5.95 -2.35
N LEU A 158 2.23 -5.16 -1.84
CA LEU A 158 3.65 -5.26 -2.16
C LEU A 158 4.32 -6.51 -1.58
N THR A 159 3.87 -7.05 -0.46
CA THR A 159 4.51 -8.25 0.12
C THR A 159 4.12 -9.52 -0.63
N LYS A 160 2.83 -9.65 -0.94
CA LYS A 160 2.23 -10.79 -1.63
C LYS A 160 2.36 -10.70 -3.14
N GLN A 161 2.69 -9.53 -3.68
CA GLN A 161 2.78 -9.28 -5.13
C GLN A 161 1.46 -9.62 -5.84
N ILE A 162 0.37 -9.12 -5.27
CA ILE A 162 -1.00 -9.34 -5.74
C ILE A 162 -1.70 -8.01 -5.94
N VAL A 163 -2.48 -7.92 -7.02
CA VAL A 163 -3.46 -6.88 -7.27
C VAL A 163 -4.88 -7.45 -7.17
N ASN A 164 -5.73 -6.75 -6.42
CA ASN A 164 -7.17 -6.96 -6.40
C ASN A 164 -7.86 -5.71 -6.93
N ILE A 165 -9.05 -5.88 -7.49
CA ILE A 165 -9.82 -4.79 -8.07
C ILE A 165 -11.24 -4.88 -7.55
N TYR A 166 -11.72 -3.76 -7.03
CA TYR A 166 -13.05 -3.59 -6.48
C TYR A 166 -13.83 -2.54 -7.26
N ASN A 167 -15.16 -2.71 -7.31
CA ASN A 167 -16.12 -1.71 -7.76
C ASN A 167 -17.19 -1.54 -6.69
N ASN A 168 -17.31 -0.34 -6.12
CA ASN A 168 -18.21 -0.01 -5.01
C ASN A 168 -18.07 -1.01 -3.85
N GLY A 169 -16.83 -1.34 -3.48
CA GLY A 169 -16.50 -2.33 -2.44
C GLY A 169 -16.65 -3.80 -2.84
N ASN A 170 -17.28 -4.10 -3.98
CA ASN A 170 -17.43 -5.48 -4.45
C ASN A 170 -16.22 -5.90 -5.30
N PRO A 171 -15.60 -7.06 -5.03
CA PRO A 171 -14.47 -7.51 -5.82
C PRO A 171 -14.90 -7.95 -7.21
N ILE A 172 -14.22 -7.44 -8.24
CA ILE A 172 -14.48 -7.77 -9.65
C ILE A 172 -13.33 -8.53 -10.32
N ARG A 173 -12.11 -8.44 -9.77
CA ARG A 173 -10.96 -9.25 -10.18
C ARG A 173 -10.04 -9.41 -8.98
N LYS A 174 -9.58 -10.63 -8.70
CA LYS A 174 -8.74 -10.92 -7.52
C LYS A 174 -7.50 -11.71 -7.91
N ASN A 175 -6.50 -11.68 -7.05
CA ASN A 175 -5.29 -12.50 -7.14
C ASN A 175 -4.54 -12.32 -8.46
N ILE A 176 -4.56 -11.11 -9.02
CA ILE A 176 -3.77 -10.79 -10.20
C ILE A 176 -2.31 -10.73 -9.75
N ILE A 177 -1.47 -11.61 -10.30
CA ILE A 177 -0.05 -11.64 -9.94
C ILE A 177 0.65 -10.42 -10.56
N CYS A 178 1.41 -9.69 -9.75
CA CYS A 178 2.16 -8.52 -10.21
C CYS A 178 3.67 -8.63 -9.90
N SER A 179 4.46 -7.73 -10.46
CA SER A 179 5.84 -7.47 -10.03
C SER A 179 6.01 -5.98 -9.82
N THR A 180 6.21 -5.57 -8.56
CA THR A 180 6.39 -4.18 -8.15
C THR A 180 7.87 -3.85 -7.98
N GLY A 181 8.14 -2.61 -7.57
CA GLY A 181 9.46 -2.13 -7.22
C GLY A 181 10.12 -2.98 -6.13
N LYS A 182 11.45 -3.08 -6.17
CA LYS A 182 12.23 -3.80 -5.15
C LYS A 182 11.96 -3.23 -3.76
N LEU A 183 11.46 -4.06 -2.85
CA LEU A 183 11.15 -3.64 -1.47
C LEU A 183 12.41 -3.20 -0.75
N GLY A 184 12.29 -2.16 0.08
CA GLY A 184 13.38 -1.61 0.86
C GLY A 184 14.48 -0.92 0.03
N ASN A 185 14.25 -0.65 -1.26
CA ASN A 185 15.19 0.07 -2.10
C ASN A 185 14.68 1.50 -2.40
N PRO A 186 15.36 2.55 -1.91
CA PRO A 186 14.86 3.92 -2.03
C PRO A 186 14.78 4.45 -3.46
N ASP A 187 15.47 3.82 -4.43
CA ASP A 187 15.41 4.23 -5.82
C ASP A 187 14.26 3.56 -6.58
N THR A 188 14.00 2.29 -6.28
CA THR A 188 13.18 1.41 -7.11
C THR A 188 11.91 0.92 -6.43
N GLU A 189 11.75 1.09 -5.12
CA GLU A 189 10.55 0.71 -4.39
C GLU A 189 9.33 1.46 -4.95
N THR A 190 8.21 0.73 -5.09
CA THR A 190 6.91 1.31 -5.41
C THR A 190 6.40 2.06 -4.18
N PRO A 191 6.05 3.35 -4.29
CA PRO A 191 5.66 4.16 -3.15
C PRO A 191 4.36 3.65 -2.53
N LEU A 192 4.28 3.64 -1.21
CA LEU A 192 3.05 3.33 -0.49
C LEU A 192 2.12 4.54 -0.52
N GLY A 193 0.81 4.31 -0.65
CA GLY A 193 -0.14 5.42 -0.61
C GLY A 193 -1.44 5.12 -1.34
N ILE A 194 -2.24 6.15 -1.48
CA ILE A 194 -3.50 6.19 -2.21
C ILE A 194 -3.27 7.16 -3.37
N PHE A 195 -3.10 6.62 -4.57
CA PHE A 195 -2.94 7.39 -5.79
C PHE A 195 -4.25 7.39 -6.59
N LYS A 196 -4.29 8.17 -7.66
CA LYS A 196 -5.37 8.13 -8.65
C LYS A 196 -4.81 7.78 -10.02
N ILE A 197 -5.56 7.03 -10.82
CA ILE A 197 -5.22 6.88 -12.25
C ILE A 197 -5.29 8.26 -12.91
N LYS A 198 -4.14 8.74 -13.39
CA LYS A 198 -3.99 10.06 -14.00
C LYS A 198 -4.26 10.01 -15.49
N LYS A 199 -3.57 9.12 -16.22
CA LYS A 199 -3.72 8.97 -17.66
C LYS A 199 -3.49 7.53 -18.11
N LYS A 200 -4.22 7.16 -19.16
CA LYS A 200 -3.96 5.95 -19.94
C LYS A 200 -3.17 6.37 -21.16
N LEU A 201 -1.99 5.81 -21.35
CA LEU A 201 -1.13 6.18 -22.46
C LEU A 201 -1.39 5.27 -23.66
N PHE A 202 -1.84 5.86 -24.76
CA PHE A 202 -2.11 5.11 -25.98
C PHE A 202 -0.84 4.97 -26.83
N TYR A 203 -0.34 3.73 -26.92
CA TYR A 203 0.79 3.38 -27.78
C TYR A 203 0.45 2.11 -28.57
N PRO A 204 0.07 2.22 -29.85
CA PRO A 204 -0.40 1.07 -30.64
C PRO A 204 0.65 -0.03 -30.77
N ASN A 205 1.93 0.34 -30.80
CA ASN A 205 3.07 -0.59 -30.90
C ASN A 205 3.76 -0.86 -29.54
N GLY A 206 3.18 -0.39 -28.44
CA GLY A 206 3.80 -0.40 -27.12
C GLY A 206 4.62 0.87 -26.83
N LEU A 207 4.81 1.14 -25.55
CA LEU A 207 5.58 2.26 -25.03
C LEU A 207 7.02 1.82 -24.79
N ASN A 208 7.99 2.58 -25.32
CA ASN A 208 9.39 2.42 -24.93
C ASN A 208 9.63 3.02 -23.55
N ILE A 209 10.20 2.22 -22.65
CA ILE A 209 10.66 2.64 -21.34
C ILE A 209 12.18 2.52 -21.34
N ASP A 210 12.84 3.66 -21.14
CA ASP A 210 14.30 3.70 -20.93
C ASP A 210 14.58 3.40 -19.44
N ASN A 211 15.31 2.31 -19.19
CA ASN A 211 15.76 1.95 -17.86
C ASN A 211 17.03 2.72 -17.49
N LYS A 212 17.28 2.88 -16.18
CA LYS A 212 18.48 3.58 -15.67
C LYS A 212 19.80 2.92 -16.07
N ASP A 213 19.79 1.62 -16.38
CA ASP A 213 20.96 0.86 -16.85
C ASP A 213 21.21 1.03 -18.37
N GLY A 214 20.45 1.89 -19.05
CA GLY A 214 20.55 2.15 -20.48
C GLY A 214 19.81 1.14 -21.35
N THR A 215 19.16 0.13 -20.77
CA THR A 215 18.32 -0.80 -21.51
C THR A 215 16.97 -0.18 -21.88
N LYS A 216 16.36 -0.69 -22.96
CA LYS A 216 15.03 -0.25 -23.39
C LYS A 216 14.07 -1.44 -23.35
N GLU A 217 12.92 -1.21 -22.72
CA GLU A 217 11.82 -2.17 -22.67
C GLU A 217 10.64 -1.62 -23.47
N ILE A 218 9.96 -2.47 -24.22
CA ILE A 218 8.67 -2.13 -24.82
C ILE A 218 7.58 -2.72 -23.95
N VAL A 219 6.56 -1.94 -23.57
CA VAL A 219 5.46 -2.40 -22.72
C VAL A 219 4.10 -2.07 -23.32
N LYS A 220 3.07 -2.84 -22.99
CA LYS A 220 1.69 -2.59 -23.42
C LYS A 220 0.81 -2.10 -22.27
N TYR A 221 -0.26 -1.42 -22.65
CA TYR A 221 -1.30 -0.92 -21.76
C TYR A 221 -0.80 -0.09 -20.57
N PRO A 222 0.12 0.88 -20.77
CA PRO A 222 0.61 1.74 -19.70
C PRO A 222 -0.47 2.69 -19.15
N ILE A 223 -0.62 2.67 -17.83
CA ILE A 223 -1.51 3.54 -17.05
C ILE A 223 -0.67 4.27 -16.02
N GLN A 224 -0.62 5.60 -16.08
CA GLN A 224 0.09 6.41 -15.09
C GLN A 224 -0.80 6.60 -13.86
N PHE A 225 -0.23 6.36 -12.69
CA PHE A 225 -0.86 6.70 -11.40
C PHE A 225 -0.09 7.77 -10.62
N PHE A 226 1.21 7.94 -10.89
CA PHE A 226 2.03 8.99 -10.31
C PHE A 226 3.30 9.21 -11.14
N SER A 227 3.66 10.44 -11.54
CA SER A 227 4.94 10.75 -12.23
C SER A 227 5.35 9.69 -13.27
N ASN A 228 6.53 9.07 -13.16
CA ASN A 228 7.00 7.98 -14.02
C ASN A 228 6.56 6.57 -13.58
N TYR A 229 5.73 6.45 -12.54
CA TYR A 229 5.20 5.19 -12.05
C TYR A 229 3.95 4.80 -12.84
N LEU A 230 4.03 3.61 -13.44
CA LEU A 230 3.03 3.07 -14.33
C LEU A 230 2.52 1.71 -13.83
N ILE A 231 1.26 1.41 -14.11
CA ILE A 231 0.73 0.04 -14.19
C ILE A 231 0.80 -0.36 -15.66
N HIS A 232 1.50 -1.44 -16.00
CA HIS A 232 1.68 -1.86 -17.39
C HIS A 232 1.98 -3.36 -17.50
N SER A 233 2.00 -3.89 -18.72
CA SER A 233 2.38 -5.28 -18.95
C SER A 233 3.85 -5.52 -18.65
N VAL A 234 4.25 -6.75 -18.37
CA VAL A 234 5.66 -7.14 -18.49
C VAL A 234 6.20 -6.73 -19.86
N PRO A 235 7.51 -6.44 -19.97
CA PRO A 235 8.15 -6.14 -21.24
C PRO A 235 7.80 -7.18 -22.30
N ILE A 236 7.57 -6.70 -23.51
CA ILE A 236 7.29 -7.52 -24.68
C ILE A 236 8.52 -7.65 -25.55
N ILE A 237 8.54 -8.71 -26.35
CA ILE A 237 9.51 -8.91 -27.41
C ILE A 237 8.77 -9.13 -28.73
N GLU A 238 9.42 -8.73 -29.81
CA GLU A 238 9.00 -9.05 -31.16
C GLU A 238 9.63 -10.37 -31.59
N ILE A 239 8.83 -11.26 -32.15
CA ILE A 239 9.27 -12.52 -32.74
C ILE A 239 8.79 -12.59 -34.17
N GLN A 240 9.55 -13.29 -35.02
CA GLN A 240 9.07 -13.67 -36.34
C GLN A 240 8.42 -15.04 -36.28
N HIS A 241 7.21 -15.12 -36.81
CA HIS A 241 6.45 -16.35 -36.93
C HIS A 241 5.67 -16.33 -38.25
N ASN A 242 5.87 -17.34 -39.10
CA ASN A 242 5.22 -17.44 -40.42
C ASN A 242 5.32 -16.16 -41.27
N ASN A 243 6.52 -15.56 -41.37
CA ASN A 243 6.79 -14.30 -42.08
C ASN A 243 5.98 -13.09 -41.57
N LYS A 244 5.47 -13.15 -40.34
CA LYS A 244 4.80 -12.04 -39.65
C LYS A 244 5.56 -11.71 -38.37
N VAL A 245 5.58 -10.42 -38.03
CA VAL A 245 6.06 -9.95 -36.73
C VAL A 245 4.93 -10.08 -35.73
N GLU A 246 5.18 -10.82 -34.66
CA GLU A 246 4.25 -10.99 -33.53
C GLU A 246 4.89 -10.44 -32.26
N GLN A 247 4.07 -9.84 -31.40
CA GLN A 247 4.49 -9.32 -30.11
C GLN A 247 4.02 -10.23 -28.99
N LYS A 248 4.94 -10.70 -28.14
CA LYS A 248 4.63 -11.55 -26.98
C LYS A 248 5.35 -11.07 -25.72
N GLU A 249 4.90 -11.54 -24.57
CA GLU A 249 5.60 -11.31 -23.30
C GLU A 249 7.03 -11.83 -23.36
N ASN A 250 7.97 -11.05 -22.83
CA ASN A 250 9.30 -11.54 -22.54
C ASN A 250 9.21 -12.62 -21.46
N GLY A 251 9.58 -13.86 -21.80
CA GLY A 251 9.49 -15.00 -20.88
C GLY A 251 10.26 -14.79 -19.58
N ASN A 252 11.45 -14.17 -19.65
CA ASN A 252 12.26 -13.92 -18.45
C ASN A 252 11.61 -12.89 -17.52
N GLU A 253 10.98 -11.86 -18.08
CA GLU A 253 10.25 -10.86 -17.27
C GLU A 253 8.93 -11.42 -16.74
N LYS A 254 8.25 -12.29 -17.49
CA LYS A 254 7.06 -12.98 -17.01
C LYS A 254 7.35 -13.87 -15.79
N LEU A 255 8.49 -14.56 -15.78
CA LEU A 255 8.93 -15.40 -14.65
C LEU A 255 9.22 -14.59 -13.37
N LYS A 256 9.35 -13.26 -13.48
CA LYS A 256 9.53 -12.35 -12.34
C LYS A 256 8.21 -11.93 -11.69
N LEU A 257 7.06 -12.18 -12.32
CA LEU A 257 5.76 -11.97 -11.69
C LEU A 257 5.67 -12.77 -10.38
N GLY A 258 5.13 -12.15 -9.34
CA GLY A 258 5.12 -12.66 -7.98
C GLY A 258 6.36 -12.25 -7.16
N LYS A 259 7.27 -11.44 -7.73
CA LYS A 259 8.46 -10.93 -7.03
C LYS A 259 8.63 -9.43 -7.22
N PRO A 260 9.00 -8.68 -6.17
CA PRO A 260 9.24 -7.24 -6.24
C PRO A 260 10.63 -6.96 -6.84
N VAL A 261 10.70 -6.84 -8.17
CA VAL A 261 11.97 -6.68 -8.90
C VAL A 261 11.94 -5.62 -9.99
N SER A 262 10.85 -4.85 -10.10
CA SER A 262 10.76 -3.73 -11.03
C SER A 262 11.53 -2.50 -10.52
N HIS A 263 11.55 -1.44 -11.33
CA HIS A 263 12.10 -0.13 -10.99
C HIS A 263 11.06 0.86 -10.44
N GLY A 264 9.92 0.36 -9.93
CA GLY A 264 8.87 1.16 -9.28
C GLY A 264 7.49 0.94 -9.90
N CYS A 265 7.43 0.63 -11.19
CA CYS A 265 6.17 0.30 -11.88
C CYS A 265 5.53 -1.00 -11.36
N ILE A 266 4.22 -1.11 -11.53
CA ILE A 266 3.45 -2.32 -11.25
C ILE A 266 3.31 -3.09 -12.57
N ARG A 267 4.12 -4.14 -12.73
CA ARG A 267 4.14 -5.00 -13.92
C ARG A 267 3.11 -6.12 -13.76
N LEU A 268 2.34 -6.41 -14.80
CA LEU A 268 1.33 -7.47 -14.83
C LEU A 268 1.45 -8.30 -16.12
N SER A 269 0.67 -9.37 -16.26
CA SER A 269 0.54 -10.02 -17.57
C SER A 269 -0.08 -9.08 -18.60
N ILE A 270 0.17 -9.30 -19.90
CA ILE A 270 -0.48 -8.55 -20.99
C ILE A 270 -2.00 -8.62 -20.87
N GLU A 271 -2.54 -9.79 -20.52
CA GLU A 271 -3.98 -9.99 -20.39
C GLU A 271 -4.56 -9.13 -19.25
N ASP A 272 -3.95 -9.19 -18.07
CA ASP A 272 -4.39 -8.43 -16.90
C ASP A 272 -4.23 -6.92 -17.15
N SER A 273 -3.10 -6.46 -17.68
CA SER A 273 -2.89 -5.06 -18.01
C SER A 273 -3.91 -4.56 -19.03
N LYS A 274 -4.21 -5.35 -20.07
CA LYS A 274 -5.23 -5.02 -21.07
C LYS A 274 -6.60 -4.87 -20.42
N TRP A 275 -6.96 -5.80 -19.54
CA TRP A 275 -8.23 -5.76 -18.85
C TRP A 275 -8.35 -4.50 -17.98
N ILE A 276 -7.32 -4.17 -17.18
CA ILE A 276 -7.33 -2.96 -16.35
C ILE A 276 -7.43 -1.71 -17.22
N TYR A 277 -6.63 -1.64 -18.28
CA TYR A 277 -6.60 -0.51 -19.21
C TYR A 277 -7.95 -0.27 -19.88
N ASN A 278 -8.70 -1.34 -20.20
CA ASN A 278 -10.00 -1.20 -20.84
C ASN A 278 -11.13 -0.90 -19.85
N ASN A 279 -11.08 -1.46 -18.63
CA ASN A 279 -12.23 -1.43 -17.71
C ASN A 279 -12.14 -0.38 -16.60
N ILE A 280 -10.95 0.03 -16.18
CA ILE A 280 -10.80 0.93 -15.03
C ILE A 280 -10.63 2.37 -15.51
N THR A 281 -11.48 3.29 -15.05
CA THR A 281 -11.51 4.68 -15.52
C THR A 281 -10.41 5.55 -14.90
N GLN A 282 -10.12 6.71 -15.49
CA GLN A 282 -9.34 7.76 -14.82
C GLN A 282 -9.99 8.15 -13.49
N ASN A 283 -9.20 8.71 -12.57
CA ASN A 283 -9.58 9.04 -11.20
C ASN A 283 -9.98 7.85 -10.30
N SER A 284 -9.88 6.61 -10.80
CA SER A 284 -9.95 5.41 -9.96
C SER A 284 -8.80 5.39 -8.96
N GLN A 285 -9.04 4.90 -7.75
CA GLN A 285 -8.02 4.83 -6.70
C GLN A 285 -7.04 3.67 -6.95
N VAL A 286 -5.76 3.91 -6.65
CA VAL A 286 -4.73 2.88 -6.56
C VAL A 286 -4.21 2.91 -5.13
N TYR A 287 -4.60 1.90 -4.35
CA TYR A 287 -4.18 1.73 -2.97
C TYR A 287 -2.98 0.80 -2.92
N ILE A 288 -1.84 1.28 -2.41
CA ILE A 288 -0.57 0.55 -2.37
C ILE A 288 -0.13 0.40 -0.92
N HIS A 289 0.00 -0.85 -0.48
CA HIS A 289 0.32 -1.22 0.89
C HIS A 289 1.21 -2.48 0.94
N TYR A 290 1.81 -2.76 2.10
CA TYR A 290 2.50 -4.03 2.33
C TYR A 290 1.54 -5.19 2.59
#